data_AF-X8AGF5-F1
#
_entry.id   AF-X8AGF5-F1
#
_cell.length_a   1.000
_cell.length_b   1.000
_cell.length_c   1.000
_cell.angle_alpha   90.00
_cell.angle_beta   90.00
_cell.angle_gamma   90.00
#
_symmetry.space_group_name_H-M   'P 1'
#
loop_
_entity.id
_entity.type
_entity.pdbx_description
1 polymer ?
#
loop_
_entity_poly.entity_id
_entity_poly.type
_entity_poly.pdbx_seq_one_letter_code
_entity_poly.pdbx_strand_id
1 'polypeptide(L)'
;MARFAAYLQQLTMESNGKSVRADGTPVTTDTGEIYWGEPGTNGQHAFYQLLHQGTRLIPADFIGFSQPLNDLPDADGTGSMHDLLMSNFFAQTQVLAFGKTAEEIAAEGTPPDVVPHKVMPGNRPTTSILATRLTPSVLGQLIALYEHQVFTEGVVWGIDSFDQWGVELGKTQAKALLPVISGDGPPDQQSDSSTDALVRRYRVERGRPA
;
A
#
# COMPACT_ATOMS: atom_id res chain seq x y z
N MET A 1 -7.46 -12.85 0.60
CA MET A 1 -7.28 -11.39 0.73
C MET A 1 -5.94 -10.86 0.19
N ALA A 2 -5.04 -11.69 -0.38
CA ALA A 2 -3.69 -11.23 -0.80
C ALA A 2 -3.68 -10.07 -1.83
N ARG A 3 -4.70 -9.97 -2.68
CA ARG A 3 -4.84 -8.87 -3.67
C ARG A 3 -5.73 -7.72 -3.19
N PHE A 4 -6.21 -7.75 -1.96
CA PHE A 4 -7.14 -6.73 -1.46
C PHE A 4 -6.47 -5.36 -1.35
N ALA A 5 -5.23 -5.28 -0.84
CA ALA A 5 -4.47 -4.03 -0.84
C ALA A 5 -4.22 -3.46 -2.25
N ALA A 6 -3.95 -4.33 -3.23
CA ALA A 6 -3.79 -3.92 -4.62
C ALA A 6 -5.12 -3.44 -5.26
N TYR A 7 -6.26 -4.01 -4.84
CA TYR A 7 -7.57 -3.49 -5.23
C TYR A 7 -7.83 -2.11 -4.62
N LEU A 8 -7.55 -1.95 -3.32
CA LEU A 8 -7.71 -0.66 -2.63
C LEU A 8 -6.76 0.42 -3.18
N GLN A 9 -5.56 0.07 -3.66
CA GLN A 9 -4.66 1.00 -4.34
C GLN A 9 -5.36 1.71 -5.50
N GLN A 10 -6.01 0.97 -6.39
CA GLN A 10 -6.75 1.58 -7.49
C GLN A 10 -7.93 2.39 -6.97
N LEU A 11 -8.76 1.80 -6.11
CA LEU A 11 -9.96 2.44 -5.57
C LEU A 11 -9.66 3.78 -4.90
N THR A 12 -8.60 3.86 -4.09
CA THR A 12 -8.27 5.07 -3.31
C THR A 12 -7.47 6.08 -4.12
N MET A 13 -6.38 5.64 -4.77
CA MET A 13 -5.42 6.54 -5.39
C MET A 13 -5.92 7.08 -6.74
N GLU A 14 -6.61 6.27 -7.55
CA GLU A 14 -7.18 6.74 -8.83
C GLU A 14 -8.37 7.69 -8.59
N SER A 15 -9.16 7.44 -7.54
CA SER A 15 -10.28 8.30 -7.16
C SER A 15 -9.80 9.63 -6.56
N ASN A 16 -8.99 9.60 -5.50
CA ASN A 16 -8.70 10.78 -4.69
C ASN A 16 -7.33 11.44 -4.95
N GLY A 17 -6.50 10.86 -5.82
CA GLY A 17 -5.22 11.44 -6.25
C GLY A 17 -5.38 12.64 -7.20
N LYS A 18 -6.02 13.71 -6.73
CA LYS A 18 -6.47 14.86 -7.54
C LYS A 18 -5.89 16.17 -7.00
N SER A 19 -5.59 17.11 -7.89
CA SER A 19 -5.04 18.44 -7.54
C SER A 19 -6.02 19.60 -7.81
N VAL A 20 -7.24 19.29 -8.26
CA VAL A 20 -8.25 20.26 -8.66
C VAL A 20 -9.58 19.87 -8.04
N ARG A 21 -10.30 20.86 -7.52
CA ARG A 21 -11.66 20.70 -7.01
C ARG A 21 -12.66 20.49 -8.15
N ALA A 22 -13.85 20.00 -7.82
CA ALA A 22 -14.91 19.74 -8.80
C ALA A 22 -15.36 21.00 -9.58
N ASP A 23 -15.15 22.21 -9.03
CA ASP A 23 -15.43 23.49 -9.70
C ASP A 23 -14.29 23.99 -10.61
N GLY A 24 -13.17 23.25 -10.68
CA GLY A 24 -12.00 23.61 -11.47
C GLY A 24 -10.97 24.45 -10.73
N THR A 25 -11.20 24.85 -9.47
CA THR A 25 -10.21 25.59 -8.69
C THR A 25 -9.13 24.66 -8.10
N PRO A 26 -7.88 25.13 -7.93
CA PRO A 26 -6.83 24.32 -7.30
C PRO A 26 -7.17 23.97 -5.85
N VAL A 27 -6.76 22.76 -5.41
CA VAL A 27 -6.79 22.40 -3.99
C VAL A 27 -5.76 23.22 -3.19
N THR A 28 -5.98 23.37 -1.89
CA THR A 28 -5.10 24.13 -0.97
C THR A 28 -4.41 23.25 0.08
N THR A 29 -4.63 21.94 0.00
CA THR A 29 -4.09 20.91 0.89
C THR A 29 -3.70 19.70 0.06
N ASP A 30 -2.96 18.77 0.65
CA ASP A 30 -2.83 17.42 0.09
C ASP A 30 -4.22 16.76 0.02
N THR A 31 -4.37 15.83 -0.92
CA THR A 31 -5.58 15.02 -1.14
C THR A 31 -5.24 13.54 -0.92
N GLY A 32 -5.65 12.62 -1.81
CA GLY A 32 -5.58 11.19 -1.59
C GLY A 32 -4.20 10.65 -1.20
N GLU A 33 -4.20 9.74 -0.24
CA GLU A 33 -3.02 9.09 0.31
C GLU A 33 -2.49 7.96 -0.59
N ILE A 34 -1.26 7.54 -0.34
CA ILE A 34 -0.70 6.32 -0.95
C ILE A 34 -1.14 5.12 -0.10
N TYR A 35 -2.06 4.32 -0.64
CA TYR A 35 -2.42 3.03 -0.05
C TYR A 35 -1.44 1.94 -0.48
N TRP A 36 -1.02 1.10 0.47
CA TRP A 36 -0.17 -0.05 0.19
C TRP A 36 -0.27 -1.10 1.29
N GLY A 37 0.10 -2.35 1.00
CA GLY A 37 0.10 -3.42 1.98
C GLY A 37 0.23 -4.82 1.39
N GLU A 38 0.40 -5.79 2.26
CA GLU A 38 0.50 -7.24 1.97
C GLU A 38 -0.26 -8.01 3.07
N PRO A 39 -0.75 -9.24 2.81
CA PRO A 39 -1.44 -10.02 3.82
C PRO A 39 -0.52 -10.37 4.99
N GLY A 40 -1.08 -10.36 6.21
CA GLY A 40 -0.43 -10.97 7.36
C GLY A 40 -0.39 -12.50 7.23
N THR A 41 0.66 -13.19 7.71
CA THR A 41 1.82 -12.67 8.45
C THR A 41 2.99 -12.22 7.55
N ASN A 42 2.91 -12.39 6.23
CA ASN A 42 4.02 -12.09 5.30
C ASN A 42 4.57 -10.66 5.45
N GLY A 43 3.68 -9.67 5.55
CA GLY A 43 4.08 -8.27 5.75
C GLY A 43 4.90 -8.03 7.02
N GLN A 44 4.67 -8.83 8.07
CA GLN A 44 5.38 -8.74 9.35
C GLN A 44 6.87 -9.05 9.19
N HIS A 45 7.22 -9.90 8.22
CA HIS A 45 8.60 -10.29 7.92
C HIS A 45 9.21 -9.49 6.75
N ALA A 46 8.51 -8.46 6.24
CA ALA A 46 8.99 -7.65 5.12
C ALA A 46 9.23 -6.18 5.53
N PHE A 47 8.20 -5.48 6.00
CA PHE A 47 8.25 -4.03 6.20
C PHE A 47 7.82 -3.57 7.60
N TYR A 48 7.41 -4.46 8.48
CA TYR A 48 6.99 -4.08 9.84
C TYR A 48 8.12 -3.50 10.70
N GLN A 49 9.38 -3.78 10.35
CA GLN A 49 10.53 -3.07 10.92
C GLN A 49 10.39 -1.54 10.75
N LEU A 50 10.00 -1.09 9.55
CA LEU A 50 9.75 0.32 9.26
C LEU A 50 8.50 0.80 9.99
N LEU A 51 7.44 -0.01 10.05
CA LEU A 51 6.24 0.37 10.80
C LEU A 51 6.55 0.56 12.28
N HIS A 52 7.35 -0.28 12.93
CA HIS A 52 7.60 -0.20 14.38
C HIS A 52 8.65 0.86 14.76
N GLN A 53 9.78 0.90 14.06
CA GLN A 53 10.93 1.72 14.45
C GLN A 53 11.34 2.75 13.39
N GLY A 54 10.63 2.83 12.26
CA GLY A 54 10.90 3.82 11.22
C GLY A 54 10.47 5.23 11.61
N THR A 55 10.81 6.20 10.76
CA THR A 55 10.60 7.64 10.99
C THR A 55 9.34 8.19 10.31
N ARG A 56 8.45 7.31 9.85
CA ARG A 56 7.21 7.65 9.16
C ARG A 56 6.02 7.31 10.05
N LEU A 57 5.04 8.21 10.10
CA LEU A 57 3.72 7.92 10.63
C LEU A 57 2.91 7.29 9.51
N ILE A 58 2.50 6.04 9.71
CA ILE A 58 1.73 5.27 8.73
C ILE A 58 0.54 4.68 9.49
N PRO A 59 -0.65 5.31 9.41
CA PRO A 59 -1.88 4.70 9.89
C PRO A 59 -2.09 3.35 9.20
N ALA A 60 -2.49 2.32 9.93
CA ALA A 60 -2.62 0.97 9.39
C ALA A 60 -3.97 0.33 9.72
N ASP A 61 -4.65 -0.16 8.70
CA ASP A 61 -5.87 -0.94 8.86
C ASP A 61 -5.54 -2.44 8.91
N PHE A 62 -5.85 -3.05 10.05
CA PHE A 62 -5.73 -4.47 10.28
C PHE A 62 -7.09 -5.13 10.06
N ILE A 63 -7.19 -5.97 9.03
CA ILE A 63 -8.43 -6.72 8.70
C ILE A 63 -8.25 -8.19 9.05
N GLY A 64 -9.10 -8.72 9.93
CA GLY A 64 -9.05 -10.09 10.44
C GLY A 64 -10.40 -10.80 10.38
N PHE A 65 -10.38 -12.12 10.48
CA PHE A 65 -11.59 -12.94 10.51
C PHE A 65 -11.57 -13.89 11.70
N SER A 66 -12.61 -13.89 12.54
CA SER A 66 -12.65 -14.74 13.74
C SER A 66 -12.69 -16.23 13.41
N GLN A 67 -13.40 -16.62 12.34
CA GLN A 67 -13.58 -18.01 11.95
C GLN A 67 -12.77 -18.32 10.68
N PRO A 68 -11.93 -19.36 10.70
CA PRO A 68 -11.23 -19.81 9.51
C PRO A 68 -12.20 -20.46 8.50
N LEU A 69 -11.82 -20.41 7.21
CA LEU A 69 -12.46 -21.24 6.20
C LEU A 69 -12.00 -22.70 6.30
N ASN A 70 -10.70 -22.90 6.52
CA ASN A 70 -10.03 -24.16 6.81
C ASN A 70 -9.05 -23.91 7.94
N ASP A 71 -8.90 -24.89 8.82
CA ASP A 71 -7.97 -24.81 9.95
C ASP A 71 -7.10 -26.06 10.01
N LEU A 72 -5.90 -25.89 10.55
CA LEU A 72 -4.90 -26.93 10.70
C LEU A 72 -4.38 -26.91 12.12
N PRO A 73 -4.01 -28.08 12.69
CA PRO A 73 -3.30 -28.11 13.97
C PRO A 73 -1.94 -27.43 13.84
N ASP A 74 -1.41 -26.93 14.96
CA ASP A 74 -0.06 -26.38 15.04
C ASP A 74 1.01 -27.50 14.94
N ALA A 75 2.30 -27.13 14.98
CA ALA A 75 3.46 -28.00 14.82
C ALA A 75 3.45 -29.24 15.74
N ASP A 76 2.88 -29.13 16.94
CA ASP A 76 2.75 -30.23 17.90
C ASP A 76 1.54 -31.14 17.65
N GLY A 77 0.80 -30.93 16.55
CA GLY A 77 -0.39 -31.70 16.18
C GLY A 77 -1.64 -31.36 17.01
N THR A 78 -1.59 -30.29 17.80
CA THR A 78 -2.71 -29.78 18.61
C THR A 78 -2.92 -28.28 18.35
N GLY A 79 -4.05 -27.70 18.80
CA GLY A 79 -4.33 -26.27 18.63
C GLY A 79 -4.84 -25.88 17.23
N SER A 80 -4.63 -24.61 16.86
CA SER A 80 -5.16 -23.99 15.64
C SER A 80 -4.14 -23.05 15.00
N MET A 81 -3.80 -23.27 13.73
CA MET A 81 -2.99 -22.35 12.93
C MET A 81 -3.71 -21.02 12.71
N HIS A 82 -5.05 -21.02 12.69
CA HIS A 82 -5.82 -19.77 12.63
C HIS A 82 -5.66 -18.96 13.92
N ASP A 83 -5.63 -19.61 15.08
CA ASP A 83 -5.36 -18.91 16.34
C ASP A 83 -3.94 -18.32 16.37
N LEU A 84 -2.95 -18.98 15.76
CA LEU A 84 -1.61 -18.41 15.58
C LEU A 84 -1.61 -17.17 14.67
N LEU A 85 -2.38 -17.18 13.59
CA LEU A 85 -2.55 -16.00 12.74
C LEU A 85 -3.19 -14.85 13.53
N MET A 86 -4.25 -15.15 14.28
CA MET A 86 -5.00 -14.13 15.03
C MET A 86 -4.23 -13.60 16.24
N SER A 87 -3.38 -14.40 16.88
CA SER A 87 -2.50 -13.91 17.96
C SER A 87 -1.56 -12.83 17.45
N ASN A 88 -1.01 -13.00 16.25
CA ASN A 88 -0.20 -11.97 15.59
C ASN A 88 -1.04 -10.73 15.23
N PHE A 89 -2.25 -10.89 14.72
CA PHE A 89 -3.16 -9.78 14.43
C PHE A 89 -3.39 -8.88 15.66
N PHE A 90 -3.69 -9.47 16.82
CA PHE A 90 -3.92 -8.72 18.05
C PHE A 90 -2.63 -8.12 18.62
N ALA A 91 -1.54 -8.90 18.65
CA ALA A 91 -0.27 -8.44 19.20
C ALA A 91 0.31 -7.26 18.41
N GLN A 92 0.25 -7.28 17.08
CA GLN A 92 0.87 -6.24 16.26
C GLN A 92 0.23 -4.86 16.46
N THR A 93 -1.10 -4.80 16.56
CA THR A 93 -1.81 -3.53 16.80
C THR A 93 -1.53 -2.99 18.20
N GLN A 94 -1.44 -3.86 19.21
CA GLN A 94 -1.04 -3.49 20.57
C GLN A 94 0.38 -2.91 20.60
N VAL A 95 1.35 -3.60 19.98
CA VAL A 95 2.76 -3.15 19.96
C VAL A 95 2.91 -1.84 19.21
N LEU A 96 2.20 -1.63 18.11
CA LEU A 96 2.21 -0.35 17.39
C LEU A 96 1.68 0.81 18.24
N ALA A 97 0.62 0.58 19.01
CA ALA A 97 0.03 1.60 19.87
C ALA A 97 0.93 1.95 21.07
N PHE A 98 1.41 0.95 21.80
CA PHE A 98 2.04 1.15 23.11
C PHE A 98 3.56 1.10 23.09
N GLY A 99 4.14 0.44 22.09
CA GLY A 99 5.59 0.29 21.98
C GLY A 99 6.19 -0.45 23.19
N LYS A 100 7.44 -0.11 23.48
CA LYS A 100 8.23 -0.63 24.60
C LYS A 100 9.37 0.32 24.91
N THR A 101 9.41 0.79 26.15
CA THR A 101 10.34 1.81 26.64
C THR A 101 11.74 1.25 26.91
N ALA A 102 12.73 2.14 26.97
CA ALA A 102 14.10 1.76 27.30
C ALA A 102 14.24 1.12 28.69
N GLU A 103 13.43 1.57 29.67
CA GLU A 103 13.40 1.01 31.03
C GLU A 103 12.88 -0.42 31.03
N GLU A 104 11.75 -0.69 30.35
CA GLU A 104 11.20 -2.04 30.21
C GLU A 104 12.18 -2.98 29.53
N ILE A 105 12.90 -2.52 28.50
CA ILE A 105 13.91 -3.32 27.78
C ILE A 105 15.14 -3.60 28.64
N ALA A 106 15.59 -2.61 29.42
CA ALA A 106 16.71 -2.78 30.34
C ALA A 106 16.36 -3.76 31.48
N ALA A 107 15.11 -3.73 31.97
CA ALA A 107 14.62 -4.64 33.00
C ALA A 107 14.62 -6.11 32.55
N GLU A 108 14.62 -6.39 31.24
CA GLU A 108 14.77 -7.74 30.67
C GLU A 108 16.23 -8.23 30.63
N GLY A 109 17.18 -7.46 31.15
CA GLY A 109 18.60 -7.78 31.13
C GLY A 109 19.28 -7.53 29.78
N THR A 110 18.68 -6.69 28.92
CA THR A 110 19.30 -6.28 27.66
C THR A 110 20.57 -5.45 27.95
N PRO A 111 21.72 -5.75 27.30
CA PRO A 111 22.94 -4.94 27.46
C PRO A 111 22.69 -3.45 27.17
N PRO A 112 23.23 -2.51 27.97
CA PRO A 112 22.91 -1.09 27.86
C PRO A 112 23.16 -0.47 26.47
N ASP A 113 24.17 -0.95 25.75
CA ASP A 113 24.51 -0.54 24.39
C ASP A 113 23.50 -1.04 23.34
N VAL A 114 22.75 -2.10 23.64
CA VAL A 114 21.72 -2.68 22.75
C VAL A 114 20.33 -2.09 23.02
N VAL A 115 20.08 -1.58 24.24
CA VAL A 115 18.76 -1.02 24.64
C VAL A 115 18.20 -0.03 23.61
N PRO A 116 18.94 1.00 23.14
CA PRO A 116 18.40 1.98 22.20
C PRO A 116 17.92 1.38 20.88
N HIS A 117 18.54 0.29 20.43
CA HIS A 117 18.18 -0.41 19.19
C HIS A 117 16.90 -1.25 19.32
N LYS A 118 16.49 -1.59 20.54
CA LYS A 118 15.29 -2.37 20.83
C LYS A 118 14.08 -1.53 21.21
N VAL A 119 14.27 -0.23 21.49
CA VAL A 119 13.17 0.69 21.83
C VAL A 119 12.13 0.71 20.72
N MET A 120 10.88 0.49 21.09
CA MET A 120 9.73 0.64 20.19
C MET A 120 8.97 1.89 20.64
N PRO A 121 8.97 2.98 19.86
CA PRO A 121 8.42 4.27 20.32
C PRO A 121 6.90 4.26 20.53
N GLY A 122 6.17 3.27 20.00
CA GLY A 122 4.71 3.24 20.05
C GLY A 122 4.09 4.44 19.35
N ASN A 123 2.86 4.80 19.75
CA ASN A 123 2.09 5.92 19.21
C ASN A 123 1.90 5.86 17.68
N ARG A 124 1.62 4.65 17.17
CA ARG A 124 1.36 4.39 15.76
C ARG A 124 -0.08 3.90 15.60
N PRO A 125 -0.96 4.71 14.97
CA PRO A 125 -2.38 4.46 14.99
C PRO A 125 -2.76 3.30 14.07
N THR A 126 -3.72 2.49 14.52
CA THR A 126 -4.30 1.41 13.73
C THR A 126 -5.81 1.38 13.87
N THR A 127 -6.50 0.90 12.82
CA THR A 127 -7.89 0.45 12.89
C THR A 127 -7.89 -1.07 12.89
N SER A 128 -8.66 -1.72 13.77
CA SER A 128 -8.88 -3.17 13.71
C SER A 128 -10.30 -3.48 13.25
N ILE A 129 -10.41 -4.07 12.07
CA ILE A 129 -11.67 -4.54 11.49
C ILE A 129 -11.71 -6.06 11.62
N LEU A 130 -12.48 -6.56 12.59
CA LEU A 130 -12.65 -7.99 12.85
C LEU A 130 -14.03 -8.46 12.38
N ALA A 131 -14.08 -9.19 11.28
CA ALA A 131 -15.32 -9.80 10.78
C ALA A 131 -15.46 -11.24 11.27
N THR A 132 -16.69 -11.77 11.30
CA THR A 132 -16.92 -13.14 11.81
C THR A 132 -16.25 -14.21 10.96
N ARG A 133 -16.44 -14.19 9.64
CA ARG A 133 -15.92 -15.18 8.69
C ARG A 133 -15.81 -14.56 7.31
N LEU A 134 -14.80 -14.90 6.53
CA LEU A 134 -14.68 -14.43 5.15
C LEU A 134 -15.72 -15.14 4.27
N THR A 135 -16.85 -14.47 4.04
CA THR A 135 -17.95 -14.91 3.17
C THR A 135 -18.13 -13.91 2.02
N PRO A 136 -18.86 -14.26 0.94
CA PRO A 136 -19.15 -13.30 -0.14
C PRO A 136 -19.80 -12.01 0.36
N SER A 137 -20.72 -12.11 1.33
CA SER A 137 -21.36 -10.94 1.94
C SER A 137 -20.36 -10.06 2.69
N VAL A 138 -19.49 -10.66 3.51
CA VAL A 138 -18.47 -9.91 4.26
C VAL A 138 -17.46 -9.25 3.33
N LEU A 139 -17.07 -9.91 2.23
CA LEU A 139 -16.21 -9.28 1.23
C LEU A 139 -16.90 -8.06 0.59
N GLY A 140 -18.18 -8.16 0.24
CA GLY A 140 -18.95 -7.02 -0.28
C GLY A 140 -19.06 -5.87 0.73
N GLN A 141 -19.25 -6.18 2.02
CA GLN A 141 -19.26 -5.17 3.08
C GLN A 141 -17.92 -4.46 3.21
N LEU A 142 -16.80 -5.19 3.16
CA LEU A 142 -15.46 -4.60 3.21
C LEU A 142 -15.19 -3.70 2.00
N ILE A 143 -15.59 -4.11 0.80
CA ILE A 143 -15.44 -3.27 -0.40
C ILE A 143 -16.25 -1.98 -0.24
N ALA A 144 -17.55 -2.08 0.08
CA ALA A 144 -18.43 -0.94 0.22
C ALA A 144 -17.99 0.02 1.34
N LEU A 145 -17.41 -0.51 2.43
CA LEU A 145 -16.81 0.30 3.49
C LEU A 145 -15.75 1.25 2.93
N TYR A 146 -14.77 0.71 2.18
CA TYR A 146 -13.70 1.51 1.59
C TYR A 146 -14.20 2.43 0.46
N GLU A 147 -15.19 2.02 -0.34
CA GLU A 147 -15.82 2.90 -1.34
C GLU A 147 -16.42 4.15 -0.68
N HIS A 148 -17.09 3.98 0.47
CA HIS A 148 -17.70 5.09 1.19
C HIS A 148 -16.70 5.94 1.98
N GLN A 149 -15.58 5.37 2.44
CA GLN A 149 -14.46 6.15 2.98
C GLN A 149 -13.89 7.08 1.89
N VAL A 150 -13.54 6.51 0.74
CA VAL A 150 -13.02 7.27 -0.42
C VAL A 150 -13.97 8.39 -0.84
N PHE A 151 -15.27 8.09 -0.94
CA PHE A 151 -16.28 9.09 -1.25
C PHE A 151 -16.32 10.22 -0.21
N THR A 152 -16.31 9.88 1.08
CA THR A 152 -16.40 10.86 2.16
C THR A 152 -15.19 11.82 2.14
N GLU A 153 -13.98 11.27 2.01
CA GLU A 153 -12.75 12.05 1.92
C GLU A 153 -12.75 12.99 0.68
N GLY A 154 -13.15 12.45 -0.47
CA GLY A 154 -13.28 13.23 -1.71
C GLY A 154 -14.25 14.40 -1.60
N VAL A 155 -15.42 14.17 -0.98
CA VAL A 155 -16.41 15.23 -0.71
C VAL A 155 -15.85 16.29 0.25
N VAL A 156 -15.12 15.88 1.30
CA VAL A 156 -14.48 16.81 2.24
C VAL A 156 -13.45 17.70 1.54
N TRP A 157 -12.64 17.15 0.64
CA TRP A 157 -11.68 17.93 -0.15
C TRP A 157 -12.31 18.72 -1.31
N GLY A 158 -13.56 18.40 -1.67
CA GLY A 158 -14.29 19.03 -2.76
C GLY A 158 -13.77 18.64 -4.14
N ILE A 159 -13.22 17.43 -4.29
CA ILE A 159 -12.69 16.90 -5.55
C ILE A 159 -13.70 16.00 -6.27
N ASP A 160 -13.48 15.73 -7.55
CA ASP A 160 -14.21 14.67 -8.27
C ASP A 160 -13.48 13.33 -8.09
N SER A 161 -14.04 12.44 -7.26
CA SER A 161 -13.50 11.10 -7.00
C SER A 161 -13.80 10.07 -8.10
N PHE A 162 -14.51 10.46 -9.17
CA PHE A 162 -15.06 9.52 -10.15
C PHE A 162 -14.55 9.74 -11.58
N ASP A 163 -13.66 10.73 -11.79
CA ASP A 163 -12.92 10.90 -13.03
C ASP A 163 -11.49 10.33 -12.97
N GLN A 164 -10.82 10.25 -14.13
CA GLN A 164 -9.42 9.79 -14.22
C GLN A 164 -8.64 10.41 -15.39
N TRP A 165 -8.77 11.72 -15.62
CA TRP A 165 -8.12 12.41 -16.76
C TRP A 165 -6.60 12.27 -16.81
N GLY A 166 -5.95 12.08 -15.66
CA GLY A 166 -4.49 11.96 -15.54
C GLY A 166 -3.86 10.80 -16.34
N VAL A 167 -4.64 9.80 -16.77
CA VAL A 167 -4.12 8.65 -17.53
C VAL A 167 -4.07 8.88 -19.04
N GLU A 168 -4.71 9.93 -19.56
CA GLU A 168 -4.89 10.12 -21.00
C GLU A 168 -3.60 10.49 -21.72
N LEU A 169 -2.81 11.40 -21.14
CA LEU A 169 -1.56 11.88 -21.75
C LEU A 169 -0.57 10.73 -21.97
N GLY A 170 -0.42 9.85 -20.97
CA GLY A 170 0.45 8.68 -21.09
C GLY A 170 0.05 7.74 -22.22
N LYS A 171 -1.26 7.52 -22.42
CA LYS A 171 -1.78 6.69 -23.52
C LYS A 171 -1.48 7.32 -24.89
N THR A 172 -1.67 8.63 -25.03
CA THR A 172 -1.40 9.34 -26.28
C THR A 172 0.09 9.34 -26.60
N GLN A 173 0.95 9.60 -25.61
CA GLN A 173 2.40 9.58 -25.79
C GLN A 173 2.93 8.18 -26.11
N ALA A 174 2.43 7.13 -25.46
CA ALA A 174 2.82 5.76 -25.77
C ALA A 174 2.47 5.37 -27.23
N LYS A 175 1.29 5.78 -27.71
CA LYS A 175 0.89 5.57 -29.12
C LYS A 175 1.78 6.32 -30.09
N ALA A 176 2.18 7.55 -29.77
CA ALA A 176 3.09 8.34 -30.59
C ALA A 176 4.51 7.77 -30.62
N LEU A 177 4.98 7.21 -29.50
CA LEU A 177 6.33 6.65 -29.39
C LEU A 177 6.47 5.24 -29.98
N LEU A 178 5.37 4.48 -30.10
CA LEU A 178 5.36 3.14 -30.68
C LEU A 178 6.00 3.09 -32.09
N PRO A 179 5.58 3.89 -33.09
CA PRO A 179 6.22 3.87 -34.41
C PRO A 179 7.69 4.29 -34.35
N VAL A 180 8.09 5.16 -33.42
CA VAL A 180 9.48 5.60 -33.23
C VAL A 180 10.37 4.42 -32.82
N ILE A 181 9.91 3.55 -31.92
CA ILE A 181 10.70 2.40 -31.46
C ILE A 181 10.60 1.18 -32.38
N SER A 182 9.58 1.12 -33.25
CA SER A 182 9.29 -0.05 -34.09
C SER A 182 9.59 0.11 -35.58
N GLY A 183 9.71 1.33 -36.10
CA GLY A 183 9.94 1.57 -37.53
C GLY A 183 11.29 1.06 -38.04
N ASP A 184 11.45 0.88 -39.36
CA ASP A 184 12.63 0.25 -39.95
C ASP A 184 13.87 1.15 -40.00
N GLY A 185 13.69 2.46 -40.17
CA GLY A 185 14.77 3.45 -40.23
C GLY A 185 15.19 4.04 -38.87
N PRO A 186 16.33 4.76 -38.81
CA PRO A 186 16.72 5.46 -37.59
C PRO A 186 15.65 6.50 -37.19
N PRO A 187 15.35 6.66 -35.89
CA PRO A 187 14.36 7.61 -35.42
C PRO A 187 14.87 9.05 -35.57
N ASP A 188 13.93 9.96 -35.87
CA ASP A 188 14.15 11.41 -35.74
C ASP A 188 14.49 11.78 -34.28
N GLN A 189 15.00 13.00 -34.08
CA GLN A 189 15.29 13.50 -32.74
C GLN A 189 14.01 13.59 -31.89
N GLN A 190 14.05 13.02 -30.68
CA GLN A 190 12.92 13.08 -29.75
C GLN A 190 12.84 14.41 -29.01
N SER A 191 11.70 14.66 -28.34
CA SER A 191 11.40 15.91 -27.62
C SER A 191 12.41 16.30 -26.54
N ASP A 192 13.11 15.31 -25.98
CA ASP A 192 14.11 15.49 -24.95
C ASP A 192 15.27 14.49 -25.13
N SER A 193 16.45 14.85 -24.63
CA SER A 193 17.66 14.04 -24.79
C SER A 193 17.62 12.72 -24.03
N SER A 194 16.81 12.60 -22.98
CA SER A 194 16.70 11.35 -22.21
C SER A 194 15.91 10.31 -22.99
N THR A 195 14.73 10.69 -23.49
CA THR A 195 13.89 9.84 -24.34
C THR A 195 14.62 9.47 -25.62
N ASP A 196 15.31 10.42 -26.28
CA ASP A 196 16.09 10.15 -27.47
C ASP A 196 17.16 9.06 -27.22
N ALA A 197 17.96 9.22 -26.17
CA ALA A 197 19.00 8.25 -25.82
C ALA A 197 18.43 6.86 -25.50
N LEU A 198 17.31 6.79 -24.77
CA LEU A 198 16.64 5.54 -24.40
C LEU A 198 16.04 4.83 -25.62
N VAL A 199 15.38 5.57 -26.52
CA VAL A 199 14.82 5.04 -27.77
C VAL A 199 15.93 4.46 -28.64
N ARG A 200 17.03 5.20 -28.84
CA ARG A 200 18.18 4.72 -29.62
C ARG A 200 18.80 3.48 -29.00
N ARG A 201 19.02 3.48 -27.68
CA ARG A 201 19.53 2.30 -26.94
C ARG A 201 18.63 1.08 -27.11
N TYR A 202 17.32 1.25 -26.92
CA TYR A 202 16.34 0.18 -27.10
C TYR A 202 16.37 -0.41 -28.51
N ARG A 203 16.47 0.44 -29.54
CA ARG A 203 16.53 0.00 -30.95
C ARG A 203 17.80 -0.80 -31.24
N VAL A 204 18.97 -0.35 -30.77
CA VAL A 204 20.23 -1.11 -30.89
C VAL A 204 20.10 -2.51 -30.27
N GLU A 205 19.58 -2.60 -29.04
CA GLU A 205 19.41 -3.88 -28.34
C GLU A 205 18.39 -4.81 -29.01
N ARG A 206 17.48 -4.26 -29.81
CA ARG A 206 16.51 -5.00 -30.64
C ARG A 206 17.05 -5.35 -32.03
N GLY A 207 18.31 -5.03 -32.34
CA GLY A 207 18.92 -5.24 -33.65
C GLY A 207 18.37 -4.32 -34.74
N ARG A 208 17.90 -3.12 -34.38
CA ARG A 208 17.32 -2.12 -35.29
C ARG A 208 18.25 -0.91 -35.44
N PRO A 209 18.20 -0.19 -36.58
CA PRO A 209 18.94 1.05 -36.77
C PRO A 209 18.56 2.09 -35.71
N ALA A 210 19.58 2.81 -35.21
CA ALA A 210 19.49 3.78 -34.13
C ALA A 210 19.64 5.21 -34.61
#